data_AF-A0A1L7XGP1-F1
#
_entry.id   AF-A0A1L7XGP1-F1
#
_cell.length_a   1.000
_cell.length_b   1.000
_cell.length_c   1.000
_cell.angle_alpha   90.00
_cell.angle_beta   90.00
_cell.angle_gamma   90.00
#
_symmetry.space_group_name_H-M   'P 1'
#
loop_
_entity.id
_entity.type
_entity.pdbx_description
1 polymer ?
#
loop_
_entity_poly.entity_id
_entity_poly.type
_entity_poly.pdbx_seq_one_letter_code
_entity_poly.pdbx_strand_id
1 'polypeptide(L)'
;MSISEVIWQRPTETGYAVNSEGMHHIAATTYMPNCTSAMIAWWFGWIHNTEQYKLWHPLDHVFSDWEGPRNNDSTYIGGHHLVHEYIGGHMAKLKISFLSPEKYFGKDWEKEFEKTEHELAICGRVGNWNDETDEVLYTGHLIHLIKKEKLGIRMRSRFWLGDVEGVEDAEARTNLVPDFMPKGLCQHATEEMTILAGKLPDLYVKYSKKGASGNL
;
A
#
# COMPACT_ATOMS: atom_id res chain seq x y z
N MET A 1 15.59 -0.76 14.62
CA MET A 1 15.84 -1.70 13.48
C MET A 1 15.34 -1.02 12.22
N SER A 2 16.10 -0.99 11.12
CA SER A 2 15.65 -0.25 9.94
C SER A 2 14.43 -0.93 9.29
N ILE A 3 13.60 -0.14 8.58
CA ILE A 3 12.49 -0.68 7.78
C ILE A 3 12.99 -1.74 6.79
N SER A 4 14.18 -1.54 6.20
CA SER A 4 14.79 -2.50 5.28
C SER A 4 15.16 -3.84 5.94
N GLU A 5 15.70 -3.83 7.16
CA GLU A 5 16.06 -5.06 7.87
C GLU A 5 14.83 -5.93 8.19
N VAL A 6 13.72 -5.29 8.57
CA VAL A 6 12.47 -6.00 8.89
C VAL A 6 11.89 -6.70 7.67
N ILE A 7 12.02 -6.11 6.48
CA ILE A 7 11.48 -6.65 5.22
C ILE A 7 12.20 -7.94 4.82
N TRP A 8 13.52 -7.99 5.00
CA TRP A 8 14.33 -9.13 4.54
C TRP A 8 14.43 -10.27 5.56
N GLN A 9 14.34 -9.97 6.87
CA GLN A 9 14.75 -10.92 7.92
C GLN A 9 13.61 -11.56 8.71
N ARG A 10 12.34 -11.13 8.57
CA ARG A 10 11.23 -11.73 9.33
C ARG A 10 10.49 -12.82 8.55
N PRO A 11 10.42 -14.07 9.05
CA PRO A 11 9.69 -15.16 8.40
C PRO A 11 8.16 -15.02 8.50
N THR A 12 7.65 -14.12 9.37
CA THR A 12 6.22 -13.94 9.57
C THR A 12 5.59 -13.26 8.36
N GLU A 13 4.86 -14.04 7.57
CA GLU A 13 4.15 -13.58 6.38
C GLU A 13 2.82 -12.89 6.72
N THR A 14 2.20 -13.22 7.85
CA THR A 14 0.92 -12.63 8.26
C THR A 14 0.83 -12.53 9.78
N GLY A 15 0.37 -11.39 10.27
CA GLY A 15 0.20 -11.11 11.70
C GLY A 15 0.66 -9.70 12.07
N TYR A 16 0.57 -9.37 13.35
CA TYR A 16 0.98 -8.06 13.87
C TYR A 16 1.69 -8.20 15.22
N ALA A 17 2.57 -7.26 15.52
CA ALA A 17 3.31 -7.17 16.77
C ALA A 17 3.79 -5.75 17.02
N VAL A 18 4.04 -5.39 18.28
CA VAL A 18 4.70 -4.13 18.64
C VAL A 18 6.21 -4.38 18.79
N ASN A 19 7.05 -3.50 18.25
CA ASN A 19 8.50 -3.60 18.40
C ASN A 19 8.98 -2.88 19.69
N SER A 20 10.28 -3.00 20.00
CA SER A 20 10.88 -2.35 21.18
C SER A 20 10.87 -0.82 21.15
N GLU A 21 10.62 -0.22 19.98
CA GLU A 21 10.52 1.23 19.77
C GLU A 21 9.04 1.69 19.84
N GLY A 22 8.11 0.79 20.21
CA GLY A 22 6.69 1.12 20.34
C GLY A 22 5.91 1.20 19.03
N MET A 23 6.53 0.87 17.90
CA MET A 23 5.83 0.85 16.61
C MET A 23 5.08 -0.46 16.42
N HIS A 24 3.83 -0.36 15.98
CA HIS A 24 3.05 -1.50 15.55
C HIS A 24 3.49 -1.91 14.15
N HIS A 25 3.95 -3.15 14.00
CA HIS A 25 4.28 -3.75 12.73
C HIS A 25 3.20 -4.74 12.32
N ILE A 26 2.64 -4.55 11.14
CA ILE A 26 1.59 -5.41 10.57
C ILE A 26 2.12 -6.02 9.28
N ALA A 27 1.93 -7.33 9.10
CA ALA A 27 2.25 -8.07 7.90
C ALA A 27 0.98 -8.75 7.38
N ALA A 28 0.75 -8.62 6.07
CA ALA A 28 -0.23 -9.40 5.34
C ALA A 28 0.42 -9.91 4.04
N THR A 29 0.05 -11.11 3.62
CA THR A 29 0.60 -11.73 2.41
C THR A 29 -0.52 -12.35 1.60
N THR A 30 -0.60 -11.98 0.33
CA THR A 30 -1.64 -12.43 -0.59
C THR A 30 -1.01 -13.00 -1.85
N TYR A 31 -1.38 -14.23 -2.20
CA TYR A 31 -1.05 -14.79 -3.51
C TYR A 31 -2.08 -14.33 -4.54
N MET A 32 -1.62 -13.74 -5.63
CA MET A 32 -2.47 -13.17 -6.68
C MET A 32 -2.21 -13.93 -7.98
N PRO A 33 -2.96 -15.03 -8.24
CA PRO A 33 -2.78 -15.83 -9.45
C PRO A 33 -3.09 -14.99 -10.70
N ASN A 34 -2.37 -15.26 -11.79
CA ASN A 34 -2.48 -14.59 -13.09
C ASN A 34 -2.22 -13.08 -13.09
N CYS A 35 -1.87 -12.49 -11.95
CA CYS A 35 -1.48 -11.09 -11.85
C CYS A 35 0.02 -10.94 -12.13
N THR A 36 0.43 -9.75 -12.57
CA THR A 36 1.85 -9.39 -12.79
C THR A 36 2.17 -8.09 -12.07
N SER A 37 3.46 -7.85 -11.81
CA SER A 37 3.93 -6.60 -11.19
C SER A 37 3.57 -5.37 -12.03
N ALA A 38 3.54 -5.49 -13.37
CA ALA A 38 3.09 -4.43 -14.26
C ALA A 38 1.60 -4.07 -14.06
N MET A 39 0.75 -5.07 -13.80
CA MET A 39 -0.66 -4.81 -13.50
C MET A 39 -0.83 -4.06 -12.17
N ILE A 40 -0.02 -4.40 -11.16
CA ILE A 40 -0.03 -3.69 -9.87
C ILE A 40 0.45 -2.25 -10.05
N ALA A 41 1.56 -2.03 -10.75
CA ALA A 41 2.07 -0.68 -11.01
C ALA A 41 1.02 0.18 -11.73
N TRP A 42 0.35 -0.38 -12.75
CA TRP A 42 -0.75 0.29 -13.45
C TRP A 42 -1.93 0.59 -12.52
N TRP A 43 -2.34 -0.36 -11.68
CA TRP A 43 -3.46 -0.16 -10.76
C TRP A 43 -3.26 1.08 -9.89
N PHE A 44 -2.08 1.21 -9.28
CA PHE A 44 -1.77 2.33 -8.38
C PHE A 44 -1.64 3.70 -9.07
N GLY A 45 -1.38 3.77 -10.38
CA GLY A 45 -1.46 5.05 -11.10
C GLY A 45 -2.76 5.26 -11.89
N TRP A 46 -3.64 4.24 -11.94
CA TRP A 46 -4.97 4.31 -12.56
C TRP A 46 -6.08 4.64 -11.58
N ILE A 47 -6.01 4.21 -10.31
CA ILE A 47 -7.01 4.55 -9.29
C ILE A 47 -6.96 6.03 -8.93
N HIS A 48 -8.10 6.72 -9.01
CA HIS A 48 -8.18 8.15 -8.64
C HIS A 48 -9.61 8.64 -8.35
N ASN A 49 -10.60 7.76 -8.34
CA ASN A 49 -11.96 8.13 -7.97
C ASN A 49 -12.66 7.00 -7.19
N THR A 50 -13.73 7.37 -6.49
CA THR A 50 -14.51 6.47 -5.64
C THR A 50 -15.03 5.22 -6.36
N GLU A 51 -15.48 5.33 -7.62
CA GLU A 51 -16.03 4.18 -8.34
C GLU A 51 -14.95 3.13 -8.65
N GLN A 52 -13.73 3.59 -8.99
CA GLN A 52 -12.59 2.70 -9.16
C GLN A 52 -12.14 2.09 -7.83
N TYR A 53 -12.07 2.91 -6.78
CA TYR A 53 -11.58 2.48 -5.47
C TYR A 53 -12.47 1.41 -4.86
N LYS A 54 -13.80 1.49 -5.05
CA LYS A 54 -14.76 0.45 -4.65
C LYS A 54 -14.57 -0.89 -5.34
N LEU A 55 -13.91 -0.96 -6.50
CA LEU A 55 -13.59 -2.24 -7.14
C LEU A 55 -12.58 -3.06 -6.32
N TRP A 56 -11.77 -2.38 -5.51
CA TRP A 56 -10.73 -2.97 -4.67
C TRP A 56 -11.31 -3.59 -3.39
N HIS A 57 -12.22 -2.87 -2.72
CA HIS A 57 -12.95 -3.36 -1.56
C HIS A 57 -14.34 -2.73 -1.47
N PRO A 58 -15.41 -3.36 -2.00
CA PRO A 58 -16.71 -2.72 -2.16
C PRO A 58 -17.45 -2.44 -0.85
N LEU A 59 -17.04 -3.08 0.25
CA LEU A 59 -17.65 -2.87 1.57
C LEU A 59 -16.95 -1.77 2.38
N ASP A 60 -15.63 -1.64 2.23
CA ASP A 60 -14.83 -0.78 3.11
C ASP A 60 -14.46 0.54 2.44
N HIS A 61 -14.31 0.57 1.12
CA HIS A 61 -13.89 1.77 0.40
C HIS A 61 -15.09 2.68 0.12
N VAL A 62 -15.09 3.86 0.74
CA VAL A 62 -16.23 4.78 0.70
C VAL A 62 -15.99 5.97 -0.22
N PHE A 63 -14.80 6.55 -0.16
CA PHE A 63 -14.42 7.74 -0.92
C PHE A 63 -12.98 7.62 -1.41
N SER A 64 -12.70 8.15 -2.60
CA SER A 64 -11.35 8.34 -3.09
C SER A 64 -11.23 9.58 -3.97
N ASP A 65 -10.13 10.29 -3.80
CA ASP A 65 -9.63 11.34 -4.69
C ASP A 65 -8.09 11.28 -4.78
N TRP A 66 -7.47 12.13 -5.61
CA TRP A 66 -6.04 12.11 -5.88
C TRP A 66 -5.42 13.50 -6.02
N GLU A 67 -4.24 13.69 -5.44
CA GLU A 67 -3.41 14.87 -5.61
C GLU A 67 -2.03 14.55 -6.18
N GLY A 68 -1.44 15.48 -6.92
CA GLY A 68 -0.08 15.36 -7.45
C GLY A 68 0.03 14.54 -8.75
N PRO A 69 1.23 14.05 -9.09
CA PRO A 69 1.52 13.36 -10.35
C PRO A 69 0.59 12.19 -10.62
N ARG A 70 -0.01 12.16 -11.82
CA ARG A 70 -0.90 11.09 -12.29
C ARG A 70 -1.00 11.10 -13.80
N ASN A 71 -0.94 9.93 -14.43
CA ASN A 71 -1.11 9.76 -15.88
C ASN A 71 -2.02 8.58 -16.27
N ASN A 72 -2.80 8.01 -15.33
CA ASN A 72 -3.62 6.80 -15.56
C ASN A 72 -2.80 5.60 -16.10
N ASP A 73 -1.53 5.53 -15.74
CA ASP A 73 -0.57 4.48 -16.06
C ASP A 73 0.16 4.05 -14.77
N SER A 74 1.47 3.76 -14.81
CA SER A 74 2.26 3.46 -13.60
C SER A 74 2.81 4.71 -12.87
N THR A 75 2.34 5.91 -13.21
CA THR A 75 2.77 7.17 -12.59
C THR A 75 1.97 7.45 -11.31
N TYR A 76 2.58 7.25 -10.15
CA TYR A 76 1.99 7.60 -8.83
C TYR A 76 3.00 8.14 -7.81
N ILE A 77 4.32 7.98 -8.03
CA ILE A 77 5.34 8.44 -7.08
C ILE A 77 5.29 9.98 -6.97
N GLY A 78 5.25 10.47 -5.73
CA GLY A 78 5.03 11.88 -5.42
C GLY A 78 3.56 12.30 -5.45
N GLY A 79 2.65 11.40 -5.82
CA GLY A 79 1.20 11.59 -5.72
C GLY A 79 0.66 11.15 -4.35
N HIS A 80 -0.58 11.53 -4.10
CA HIS A 80 -1.29 11.29 -2.86
C HIS A 80 -2.69 10.72 -3.13
N HIS A 81 -2.98 9.57 -2.55
CA HIS A 81 -4.31 8.97 -2.56
C HIS A 81 -5.05 9.42 -1.31
N LEU A 82 -6.13 10.17 -1.50
CA LEU A 82 -7.02 10.64 -0.44
C LEU A 82 -8.16 9.65 -0.33
N VAL A 83 -8.38 9.05 0.84
CA VAL A 83 -9.34 7.96 1.01
C VAL A 83 -10.16 8.10 2.28
N HIS A 84 -11.44 7.73 2.19
CA HIS A 84 -12.22 7.32 3.35
C HIS A 84 -12.51 5.83 3.25
N GLU A 85 -12.11 5.08 4.27
CA GLU A 85 -12.24 3.63 4.28
C GLU A 85 -12.49 3.09 5.69
N TYR A 86 -13.19 1.96 5.76
CA TYR A 86 -13.36 1.24 7.01
C TYR A 86 -12.17 0.29 7.24
N ILE A 87 -11.52 0.40 8.39
CA ILE A 87 -10.49 -0.53 8.83
C ILE A 87 -10.92 -1.13 10.17
N GLY A 88 -11.14 -2.44 10.21
CA GLY A 88 -11.65 -3.11 11.41
C GLY A 88 -13.02 -2.60 11.88
N GLY A 89 -13.84 -2.08 10.96
CA GLY A 89 -15.17 -1.51 11.24
C GLY A 89 -15.16 -0.04 11.67
N HIS A 90 -14.00 0.63 11.67
CA HIS A 90 -13.88 2.04 12.01
C HIS A 90 -13.53 2.88 10.78
N MET A 91 -14.21 4.01 10.60
CA MET A 91 -13.91 4.93 9.49
C MET A 91 -12.55 5.60 9.72
N ALA A 92 -11.66 5.46 8.75
CA ALA A 92 -10.41 6.17 8.65
C ALA A 92 -10.49 7.15 7.47
N LYS A 93 -9.97 8.37 7.67
CA LYS A 93 -9.75 9.35 6.61
C LYS A 93 -8.24 9.52 6.46
N LEU A 94 -7.70 9.08 5.33
CA LEU A 94 -6.26 8.93 5.16
C LEU A 94 -5.76 9.67 3.92
N LYS A 95 -4.54 10.21 4.05
CA LYS A 95 -3.70 10.60 2.92
C LYS A 95 -2.54 9.63 2.82
N ILE A 96 -2.48 8.91 1.71
CA ILE A 96 -1.41 7.97 1.40
C ILE A 96 -0.47 8.62 0.39
N SER A 97 0.75 8.91 0.82
CA SER A 97 1.73 9.65 0.02
C SER A 97 2.79 8.71 -0.52
N PHE A 98 2.79 8.49 -1.84
CA PHE A 98 3.66 7.52 -2.48
C PHE A 98 5.09 8.04 -2.67
N LEU A 99 6.06 7.20 -2.33
CA LEU A 99 7.47 7.55 -2.30
C LEU A 99 8.29 6.55 -3.12
N SER A 100 9.45 7.00 -3.62
CA SER A 100 10.40 6.12 -4.29
C SER A 100 10.84 4.99 -3.35
N PRO A 101 10.95 3.74 -3.83
CA PRO A 101 11.54 2.63 -3.08
C PRO A 101 12.96 2.94 -2.57
N GLU A 102 13.71 3.82 -3.25
CA GLU A 102 15.04 4.28 -2.80
C GLU A 102 15.02 4.80 -1.35
N LYS A 103 13.92 5.44 -0.91
CA LYS A 103 13.79 5.95 0.46
C LYS A 103 13.87 4.84 1.52
N TYR A 104 13.41 3.64 1.18
CA TYR A 104 13.31 2.52 2.12
C TYR A 104 14.42 1.49 1.93
N PHE A 105 14.86 1.29 0.68
CA PHE A 105 15.78 0.23 0.30
C PHE A 105 17.16 0.76 -0.12
N GLY A 106 17.35 2.07 -0.21
CA GLY A 106 18.61 2.70 -0.65
C GLY A 106 18.75 2.79 -2.18
N LYS A 107 19.81 3.43 -2.65
CA LYS A 107 20.05 3.73 -4.07
C LYS A 107 20.17 2.53 -5.00
N ASP A 108 20.66 1.41 -4.47
CA ASP A 108 20.89 0.18 -5.24
C ASP A 108 19.73 -0.83 -5.12
N TRP A 109 18.54 -0.39 -4.69
CA TRP A 109 17.41 -1.28 -4.42
C TRP A 109 17.01 -2.17 -5.61
N GLU A 110 17.10 -1.66 -6.84
CA GLU A 110 16.80 -2.42 -8.06
C GLU A 110 17.71 -3.65 -8.20
N LYS A 111 19.01 -3.49 -7.90
CA LYS A 111 19.99 -4.60 -7.95
C LYS A 111 19.72 -5.66 -6.88
N GLU A 112 19.18 -5.26 -5.72
CA GLU A 112 18.79 -6.22 -4.68
C GLU A 112 17.51 -6.97 -5.05
N PHE A 113 16.60 -6.31 -5.78
CA PHE A 113 15.36 -6.91 -6.26
C PHE A 113 15.62 -7.97 -7.33
N GLU A 114 16.56 -7.70 -8.25
CA GLU A 114 17.04 -8.68 -9.24
C GLU A 114 17.53 -10.00 -8.61
N LYS A 115 18.14 -9.93 -7.42
CA LYS A 115 18.67 -11.11 -6.70
C LYS A 115 17.58 -11.92 -5.98
N THR A 116 16.40 -11.34 -5.74
CA THR A 116 15.40 -11.88 -4.81
C THR A 116 14.03 -12.16 -5.44
N GLU A 117 13.95 -12.10 -6.77
CA GLU A 117 12.72 -12.24 -7.57
C GLU A 117 11.62 -11.22 -7.22
N HIS A 118 11.98 -10.15 -6.52
CA HIS A 118 11.09 -9.01 -6.31
C HIS A 118 11.15 -8.11 -7.54
N GLU A 119 10.01 -7.63 -7.99
CA GLU A 119 9.90 -6.87 -9.25
C GLU A 119 9.35 -5.46 -9.02
N LEU A 120 8.70 -5.20 -7.89
CA LEU A 120 8.07 -3.92 -7.58
C LEU A 120 7.93 -3.72 -6.07
N ALA A 121 8.06 -2.47 -5.63
CA ALA A 121 7.65 -2.06 -4.29
C ALA A 121 6.77 -0.80 -4.38
N ILE A 122 5.55 -0.88 -3.88
CA ILE A 122 4.70 0.28 -3.65
C ILE A 122 5.00 0.77 -2.24
N CYS A 123 5.58 1.96 -2.12
CA CYS A 123 6.03 2.49 -0.83
C CYS A 123 5.33 3.82 -0.54
N GLY A 124 5.00 4.08 0.72
CA GLY A 124 4.36 5.35 1.06
C GLY A 124 4.36 5.67 2.55
N ARG A 125 3.99 6.91 2.86
CA ARG A 125 3.59 7.33 4.21
C ARG A 125 2.07 7.33 4.28
N VAL A 126 1.52 6.91 5.42
CA VAL A 126 0.09 6.98 5.72
C VAL A 126 -0.09 8.04 6.80
N GLY A 127 -1.07 8.92 6.61
CA GLY A 127 -1.41 9.94 7.60
C GLY A 127 -2.90 10.09 7.79
N ASN A 128 -3.28 10.45 9.01
CA ASN A 128 -4.63 10.88 9.34
C ASN A 128 -4.88 12.22 8.65
N TRP A 129 -5.88 12.27 7.78
CA TRP A 129 -6.20 13.43 6.97
C TRP A 129 -7.50 14.06 7.46
N ASN A 130 -7.46 15.39 7.65
CA ASN A 130 -8.65 16.19 7.85
C ASN A 130 -9.11 16.73 6.50
N ASP A 131 -10.20 16.17 5.98
CA ASP A 131 -10.79 16.53 4.69
C ASP A 131 -11.47 17.91 4.66
N GLU A 132 -11.61 18.58 5.82
CA GLU A 132 -12.12 19.95 5.92
C GLU A 132 -11.01 21.00 5.89
N THR A 133 -9.85 20.70 6.49
CA THR A 133 -8.72 21.65 6.61
C THR A 133 -7.53 21.31 5.69
N ASP A 134 -7.55 20.13 5.07
CA ASP A 134 -6.44 19.51 4.34
C ASP A 134 -5.16 19.26 5.19
N GLU A 135 -5.28 19.35 6.51
CA GLU A 135 -4.18 19.02 7.42
C GLU A 135 -3.97 17.51 7.49
N VAL A 136 -2.70 17.12 7.58
CA VAL A 136 -2.29 15.71 7.60
C VAL A 136 -1.28 15.48 8.70
N LEU A 137 -1.58 14.52 9.57
CA LEU A 137 -0.62 13.97 10.52
C LEU A 137 -0.16 12.61 10.01
N TYR A 138 1.08 12.51 9.52
CA TYR A 138 1.63 11.22 9.12
C TYR A 138 1.95 10.37 10.35
N THR A 139 1.39 9.16 10.39
CA THR A 139 1.43 8.24 11.53
C THR A 139 2.08 6.90 11.23
N GLY A 140 2.42 6.65 9.96
CA GLY A 140 3.03 5.39 9.61
C GLY A 140 3.54 5.28 8.17
N HIS A 141 3.97 4.07 7.85
CA HIS A 141 4.52 3.66 6.57
C HIS A 141 3.77 2.44 6.03
N LEU A 142 3.70 2.34 4.70
CA LEU A 142 3.28 1.15 4.00
C LEU A 142 4.32 0.73 2.96
N ILE A 143 4.49 -0.57 2.80
CA ILE A 143 5.23 -1.19 1.71
C ILE A 143 4.45 -2.41 1.21
N HIS A 144 4.07 -2.42 -0.07
CA HIS A 144 3.65 -3.63 -0.77
C HIS A 144 4.80 -4.10 -1.65
N LEU A 145 5.43 -5.20 -1.24
CA LEU A 145 6.53 -5.80 -1.97
C LEU A 145 6.01 -6.93 -2.87
N ILE A 146 6.25 -6.83 -4.17
CA ILE A 146 5.74 -7.76 -5.18
C ILE A 146 6.83 -8.73 -5.58
N LYS A 147 6.61 -10.00 -5.26
CA LYS A 147 7.49 -11.11 -5.67
C LYS A 147 6.84 -11.88 -6.82
N LYS A 148 7.61 -12.20 -7.86
CA LYS A 148 7.17 -13.10 -8.92
C LYS A 148 7.03 -14.53 -8.39
N GLU A 149 5.98 -15.22 -8.84
CA GLU A 149 5.81 -16.67 -8.62
C GLU A 149 5.39 -17.37 -9.93
N LYS A 150 5.45 -18.71 -9.94
CA LYS A 150 5.26 -19.53 -11.15
C LYS A 150 4.00 -19.20 -11.96
N LEU A 151 2.89 -18.92 -11.28
CA LEU A 151 1.56 -18.69 -11.89
C LEU A 151 0.95 -17.33 -11.52
N GLY A 152 1.77 -16.35 -11.11
CA GLY A 152 1.29 -15.03 -10.72
C GLY A 152 2.32 -14.26 -9.89
N ILE A 153 1.83 -13.52 -8.91
CA ILE A 153 2.67 -12.79 -7.95
C ILE A 153 2.25 -13.08 -6.52
N ARG A 154 3.16 -12.86 -5.59
CA ARG A 154 2.86 -12.73 -4.17
C ARG A 154 3.10 -11.30 -3.75
N MET A 155 2.06 -10.66 -3.21
CA MET A 155 2.18 -9.37 -2.57
C MET A 155 2.41 -9.56 -1.08
N ARG A 156 3.50 -8.98 -0.57
CA ARG A 156 3.84 -8.92 0.86
C ARG A 156 3.65 -7.49 1.33
N SER A 157 2.55 -7.24 2.01
CA SER A 157 2.22 -5.95 2.60
C SER A 157 2.86 -5.85 3.98
N ARG A 158 3.50 -4.71 4.27
CA ARG A 158 4.11 -4.38 5.55
C ARG A 158 3.71 -2.96 5.93
N PHE A 159 3.30 -2.80 7.18
CA PHE A 159 2.91 -1.52 7.73
C PHE A 159 3.64 -1.28 9.05
N TRP A 160 4.05 -0.04 9.27
CA TRP A 160 4.61 0.42 10.54
C TRP A 160 3.80 1.62 11.00
N LEU A 161 3.07 1.48 12.10
CA LEU A 161 2.22 2.53 12.67
C LEU A 161 2.80 3.02 14.01
N GLY A 162 2.53 4.28 14.34
CA GLY A 162 3.07 4.95 15.52
C GLY A 162 4.33 5.79 15.23
N ASP A 163 4.71 5.94 13.95
CA ASP A 163 5.83 6.79 13.56
C ASP A 163 5.35 8.21 13.25
N VAL A 164 5.24 9.01 14.32
CA VAL A 164 4.83 10.42 14.29
C VAL A 164 6.04 11.30 14.59
N GLU A 165 6.22 12.35 13.78
CA GLU A 165 7.31 13.31 13.94
C GLU A 165 7.25 13.97 15.34
N GLY A 166 8.40 14.03 16.02
CA GLY A 166 8.50 14.58 17.37
C GLY A 166 8.08 13.64 18.51
N VAL A 167 7.62 12.42 18.20
CA VAL A 167 7.29 11.40 19.21
C VAL A 167 8.38 10.33 19.23
N GLU A 168 9.21 10.31 20.27
CA GLU A 168 10.32 9.36 20.41
C GLU A 168 10.06 8.28 21.48
N ASP A 169 9.19 8.57 22.45
CA ASP A 169 8.87 7.64 23.54
C ASP A 169 8.08 6.42 23.04
N ALA A 170 8.54 5.22 23.41
CA ALA A 170 7.98 3.96 22.92
C ALA A 170 6.55 3.70 23.42
N GLU A 171 6.25 4.07 24.67
CA GLU A 171 4.90 3.92 25.21
C GLU A 171 3.93 4.87 24.52
N ALA A 172 4.34 6.13 24.32
CA ALA A 172 3.59 7.11 23.56
C ALA A 172 3.31 6.63 22.13
N ARG A 173 4.32 6.12 21.41
CA ARG A 173 4.16 5.54 20.06
C ARG A 173 3.16 4.39 20.03
N THR A 174 3.24 3.49 21.03
CA THR A 174 2.32 2.35 21.15
C THR A 174 0.88 2.81 21.30
N ASN A 175 0.66 3.82 22.16
CA ASN A 175 -0.66 4.34 22.50
C ASN A 175 -1.29 5.23 21.41
N LEU A 176 -0.50 5.70 20.43
CA LEU A 176 -1.02 6.43 19.28
C LEU A 176 -1.81 5.55 18.30
N VAL A 177 -1.62 4.23 18.35
CA VAL A 177 -2.28 3.28 17.46
C VAL A 177 -3.46 2.63 18.19
N PRO A 178 -4.70 2.82 17.72
CA PRO A 178 -5.87 2.21 18.36
C PRO A 178 -5.80 0.68 18.37
N ASP A 179 -6.28 0.03 19.44
CA ASP A 179 -6.20 -1.43 19.63
C ASP A 179 -6.81 -2.26 18.48
N PHE A 180 -7.85 -1.73 17.82
CA PHE A 180 -8.48 -2.42 16.69
C PHE A 180 -7.60 -2.41 15.44
N MET A 181 -6.72 -1.41 15.30
CA MET A 181 -6.04 -1.07 14.06
C MET A 181 -5.09 -2.18 13.58
N PRO A 182 -4.22 -2.79 14.41
CA PRO A 182 -3.29 -3.80 13.91
C PRO A 182 -3.99 -5.04 13.33
N LYS A 183 -5.02 -5.54 14.04
CA LYS A 183 -5.84 -6.67 13.57
C LYS A 183 -6.68 -6.28 12.37
N GLY A 184 -7.36 -5.13 12.44
CA GLY A 184 -8.22 -4.60 11.39
C GLY A 184 -7.47 -4.40 10.08
N LEU A 185 -6.29 -3.77 10.12
CA LEU A 185 -5.47 -3.51 8.95
C LEU A 185 -4.90 -4.81 8.36
N CYS A 186 -4.52 -5.79 9.21
CA CYS A 186 -4.08 -7.09 8.72
C CYS A 186 -5.18 -7.82 7.94
N GLN A 187 -6.41 -7.78 8.43
CA GLN A 187 -7.58 -8.35 7.77
C GLN A 187 -7.89 -7.59 6.47
N HIS A 188 -8.05 -6.28 6.57
CA HIS A 188 -8.38 -5.40 5.45
C HIS A 188 -7.39 -5.56 4.28
N ALA A 189 -6.08 -5.50 4.56
CA ALA A 189 -5.04 -5.69 3.54
C ALA A 189 -5.05 -7.10 2.91
N THR A 190 -5.51 -8.12 3.63
CA THR A 190 -5.65 -9.47 3.08
C THR A 190 -6.87 -9.55 2.15
N GLU A 191 -8.00 -9.00 2.59
CA GLU A 191 -9.27 -9.01 1.87
C GLU A 191 -9.20 -8.20 0.58
N GLU A 192 -8.74 -6.95 0.63
CA GLU A 192 -8.67 -6.05 -0.53
C GLU A 192 -7.77 -6.63 -1.63
N MET A 193 -6.62 -7.19 -1.27
CA MET A 193 -5.69 -7.74 -2.27
C MET A 193 -6.22 -9.03 -2.86
N THR A 194 -6.99 -9.81 -2.09
CA THR A 194 -7.66 -11.01 -2.58
C THR A 194 -8.77 -10.65 -3.58
N ILE A 195 -9.57 -9.63 -3.27
CA ILE A 195 -10.62 -9.12 -4.16
C ILE A 195 -9.99 -8.56 -5.44
N LEU A 196 -8.93 -7.76 -5.30
CA LEU A 196 -8.22 -7.18 -6.43
C LEU A 196 -7.62 -8.28 -7.33
N ALA A 197 -7.00 -9.32 -6.75
CA ALA A 197 -6.45 -10.44 -7.51
C ALA A 197 -7.47 -11.10 -8.45
N GLY A 198 -8.73 -11.18 -8.02
CA GLY A 198 -9.83 -11.75 -8.82
C GLY A 198 -10.31 -10.87 -9.97
N LYS A 199 -9.91 -9.59 -10.03
CA LYS A 199 -10.41 -8.62 -11.01
C LYS A 199 -9.30 -7.95 -11.83
N LEU A 200 -8.11 -7.85 -11.26
CA LEU A 200 -7.02 -7.02 -11.77
C LEU A 200 -6.61 -7.35 -13.22
N PRO A 201 -6.46 -8.63 -13.64
CA PRO A 201 -6.11 -8.94 -15.01
C PRO A 201 -7.12 -8.39 -16.03
N ASP A 202 -8.42 -8.55 -15.76
CA ASP A 202 -9.49 -8.09 -16.65
C ASP A 202 -9.58 -6.56 -16.68
N LEU A 203 -9.44 -5.91 -15.51
CA LEU A 203 -9.38 -4.45 -15.40
C LEU A 203 -8.19 -3.90 -16.19
N TYR A 204 -7.01 -4.52 -16.05
CA TYR A 204 -5.82 -4.15 -16.80
C TYR A 204 -6.07 -4.28 -18.30
N VAL A 205 -6.56 -5.42 -18.80
CA VAL A 205 -6.84 -5.62 -20.23
C VAL A 205 -7.83 -4.59 -20.77
N LYS A 206 -8.86 -4.24 -19.99
CA LYS A 206 -9.93 -3.32 -20.38
C LYS A 206 -9.49 -1.86 -20.40
N TYR A 207 -8.69 -1.43 -19.42
CA TYR A 207 -8.46 -0.01 -19.17
C TYR A 207 -7.01 0.46 -19.36
N SER A 208 -6.02 -0.44 -19.42
CA SER A 208 -4.62 -0.06 -19.67
C SER A 208 -4.31 0.23 -21.15
N LYS A 209 -5.18 -0.17 -22.08
CA LYS A 209 -4.99 0.09 -23.50
C LYS A 209 -5.23 1.58 -23.78
N LYS A 210 -4.13 2.30 -24.05
CA LYS A 210 -4.14 3.56 -24.82
C LYS A 210 -4.99 3.36 -26.08
N GLY A 211 -5.81 4.36 -26.42
CA GLY A 211 -6.80 4.31 -27.48
C GLY A 211 -6.36 3.61 -28.76
N ALA A 212 -7.18 2.66 -29.22
CA ALA A 212 -7.23 2.27 -30.61
C ALA A 212 -7.77 3.44 -31.44
N SER A 213 -6.89 4.32 -31.89
CA SER A 213 -7.06 5.29 -32.97
C SER A 213 -5.67 5.84 -33.32
N GLY A 214 -5.11 5.72 -34.51
CA GLY A 214 -5.49 5.13 -35.78
C GLY A 214 -4.31 5.35 -36.73
N ASN A 215 -4.15 4.45 -37.69
CA ASN A 215 -3.69 4.70 -39.07
C ASN A 215 -3.57 3.33 -39.74
N LEU A 216 -4.70 2.91 -40.33
CA LEU A 216 -4.68 2.32 -41.66
C LEU A 216 -4.34 3.43 -42.66
#